data_AF-A0A4Y2GJ46-F1
#
_entry.id   AF-A0A4Y2GJ46-F1
#
_cell.length_a   1.000
_cell.length_b   1.000
_cell.length_c   1.000
_cell.angle_alpha   90.00
_cell.angle_beta   90.00
_cell.angle_gamma   90.00
#
_symmetry.space_group_name_H-M   'P 1'
#
loop_
_entity.id
_entity.type
_entity.pdbx_description
1 polymer ?
#
loop_
_entity_poly.entity_id
_entity_poly.type
_entity_poly.pdbx_seq_one_letter_code
_entity_poly.pdbx_strand_id
1 'polypeptide(L)'
;MLQQKTCFATFDQPLYLKAKEILSCSQDPNLKKVVARLGGFHLLMSFLGTIGYIMAGSGLKEVFHMVYALNSIDKIMLGNAYSRAVRAHILAQTALATVILDMIDLAPQLRAGVEEILGNADRSVVLANEGESATKLMEIFVSRLETLKNRSPTGKLWIQYFEMVTLVKQFIESERIGNWKLHLQTIAKMLPYFHASGHFHMPSVPIYICKICWTWRIQWEKQSMKSLQLKVTLLFGGHSSSGLVHGVI
;
A
#
# COMPACT_ATOMS: atom_id res chain seq x y z
N MET A 1 -10.33 -15.30 28.07
CA MET A 1 -9.64 -14.09 27.56
C MET A 1 -8.63 -14.51 26.51
N LEU A 2 -8.66 -13.91 25.33
CA LEU A 2 -7.65 -14.15 24.29
C LEU A 2 -6.28 -13.68 24.82
N GLN A 3 -5.25 -14.52 24.72
CA GLN A 3 -3.87 -14.24 25.18
C GLN A 3 -3.18 -13.20 24.27
N GLN A 4 -3.73 -11.99 24.18
CA GLN A 4 -3.24 -10.95 23.28
C GLN A 4 -1.90 -10.37 23.81
N LYS A 5 -0.80 -10.73 23.15
CA LYS A 5 0.57 -10.32 23.53
C LYS A 5 0.92 -8.88 23.11
N THR A 6 0.26 -8.37 22.07
CA THR A 6 0.52 -7.03 21.47
C THR A 6 -0.81 -6.33 21.19
N CYS A 7 -0.92 -5.06 21.57
CA CYS A 7 -2.06 -4.20 21.30
C CYS A 7 -1.74 -3.25 20.14
N PHE A 8 -2.57 -3.21 19.10
CA PHE A 8 -2.45 -2.24 18.03
C PHE A 8 -3.46 -1.11 18.26
N ALA A 9 -2.97 0.13 18.29
CA ALA A 9 -3.81 1.31 18.49
C ALA A 9 -3.64 2.26 17.30
N THR A 10 -4.73 2.58 16.61
CA THR A 10 -4.73 3.52 15.48
C THR A 10 -5.07 4.91 15.96
N PHE A 11 -4.36 5.91 15.45
CA PHE A 11 -4.53 7.31 15.82
C PHE A 11 -4.54 8.19 14.58
N ASP A 12 -5.32 9.28 14.63
CA ASP A 12 -5.21 10.36 13.66
C ASP A 12 -3.83 11.00 13.74
N GLN A 13 -3.42 11.71 12.67
CA GLN A 13 -2.06 12.21 12.54
C GLN A 13 -1.52 12.98 13.77
N PRO A 14 -2.24 13.96 14.36
CA PRO A 14 -1.73 14.67 15.53
C PRO A 14 -1.58 13.75 16.76
N LEU A 15 -2.55 12.87 16.96
CA LEU A 15 -2.58 11.93 18.08
C LEU A 15 -1.53 10.82 17.92
N TYR A 16 -1.26 10.39 16.68
CA TYR A 16 -0.23 9.40 16.38
C TYR A 16 1.15 9.90 16.79
N LEU A 17 1.46 11.17 16.51
CA LEU A 17 2.74 11.76 16.92
C LEU A 17 2.88 11.77 18.44
N LYS A 18 1.83 12.18 19.16
CA LYS A 18 1.79 12.19 20.62
C LYS A 18 1.87 10.79 21.22
N ALA A 19 1.14 9.83 20.67
CA ALA A 19 1.19 8.44 21.08
C ALA A 19 2.59 7.85 20.89
N LYS A 20 3.26 8.14 19.76
CA LYS A 20 4.64 7.68 19.53
C LYS A 20 5.63 8.30 20.50
N GLU A 21 5.49 9.59 20.83
CA GLU A 21 6.31 10.26 21.85
C GLU A 21 6.16 9.55 23.21
N ILE A 22 4.93 9.34 23.67
CA ILE A 22 4.63 8.65 24.94
C ILE A 22 5.21 7.23 24.94
N LEU A 23 4.96 6.46 23.89
CA LEU A 23 5.45 5.09 23.76
C LEU A 23 6.99 5.01 23.71
N SER A 24 7.65 6.02 23.16
CA SER A 24 9.12 6.05 23.08
C SER A 24 9.79 6.37 24.42
N CYS A 25 9.11 7.10 25.30
CA CYS A 25 9.65 7.53 26.60
C CYS A 25 9.17 6.65 27.78
N SER A 26 8.15 5.82 27.57
CA SER A 26 7.54 5.03 28.64
C SER A 26 8.38 3.83 29.08
N GLN A 27 8.50 3.64 30.39
CA GLN A 27 9.08 2.43 30.99
C GLN A 27 8.05 1.37 31.36
N ASP A 28 6.75 1.69 31.27
CA ASP A 28 5.66 0.78 31.62
C ASP A 28 5.69 -0.49 30.73
N PRO A 29 5.85 -1.68 31.32
CA PRO A 29 5.81 -2.96 30.60
C PRO A 29 4.54 -3.18 29.77
N ASN A 30 3.41 -2.58 30.17
CA ASN A 30 2.14 -2.68 29.45
C ASN A 30 2.16 -1.82 28.17
N LEU A 31 2.71 -0.61 28.25
CA LEU A 31 2.83 0.29 27.09
C LEU A 31 3.88 -0.19 26.08
N LYS A 32 4.90 -0.95 26.51
CA LYS A 32 5.87 -1.61 25.60
C LYS A 32 5.23 -2.63 24.66
N LYS A 33 4.02 -3.12 24.97
CA LYS A 33 3.24 -4.05 24.13
C LYS A 33 2.31 -3.32 23.16
N VAL A 34 2.23 -1.99 23.22
CA VAL A 34 1.36 -1.17 22.37
C VAL A 34 2.13 -0.72 21.13
N VAL A 35 1.53 -0.96 19.95
CA VAL A 35 2.02 -0.47 18.66
C VAL A 35 1.05 0.59 18.15
N ALA A 36 1.46 1.85 18.24
CA ALA A 36 0.73 2.95 17.60
C ALA A 36 0.85 2.87 16.08
N ARG A 37 -0.28 3.05 15.39
CA ARG A 37 -0.42 3.10 13.92
C ARG A 37 -1.10 4.41 13.52
N LEU A 38 -0.74 4.93 12.35
CA LEU A 38 -1.46 6.05 11.75
C LEU A 38 -2.77 5.52 11.18
N GLY A 39 -3.87 6.25 11.38
CA GLY A 39 -5.17 5.89 10.85
C GLY A 39 -5.15 5.79 9.32
N GLY A 40 -5.47 4.62 8.78
CA GLY A 40 -5.47 4.38 7.34
C GLY A 40 -6.51 5.19 6.57
N PHE A 41 -7.59 5.59 7.24
CA PHE A 41 -8.66 6.39 6.65
C PHE A 41 -8.16 7.73 6.09
N HIS A 42 -7.49 8.53 6.93
CA HIS A 42 -6.98 9.84 6.51
C HIS A 42 -5.85 9.71 5.49
N LEU A 43 -5.00 8.68 5.61
CA LEU A 43 -3.95 8.42 4.62
C LEU A 43 -4.58 8.16 3.24
N LEU A 44 -5.61 7.31 3.18
CA LEU A 44 -6.27 6.98 1.92
C LEU A 44 -7.07 8.16 1.35
N MET A 45 -7.80 8.91 2.19
CA MET A 45 -8.44 10.17 1.77
C MET A 45 -7.45 11.13 1.12
N SER A 46 -6.28 11.29 1.75
CA SER A 46 -5.22 12.17 1.26
C SER A 46 -4.66 11.66 -0.06
N PHE A 47 -4.49 10.35 -0.20
CA PHE A 47 -4.04 9.75 -1.46
C PHE A 47 -5.06 9.95 -2.59
N LEU A 48 -6.36 9.86 -2.31
CA LEU A 48 -7.41 10.18 -3.28
C LEU A 48 -7.33 11.65 -3.72
N GLY A 49 -7.08 12.58 -2.79
CA GLY A 49 -6.79 13.98 -3.11
C GLY A 49 -5.54 14.17 -3.98
N THR A 50 -4.47 13.43 -3.70
CA THR A 50 -3.25 13.37 -4.53
C THR A 50 -3.55 12.88 -5.95
N ILE A 51 -4.40 11.87 -6.12
CA ILE A 51 -4.85 11.42 -7.44
C ILE A 51 -5.58 12.56 -8.16
N GLY A 52 -6.52 13.22 -7.51
CA GLY A 52 -7.25 14.34 -8.10
C GLY A 52 -6.35 15.51 -8.50
N TYR A 53 -5.34 15.82 -7.67
CA TYR A 53 -4.34 16.85 -7.98
C TYR A 53 -3.51 16.49 -9.21
N ILE A 54 -2.96 15.27 -9.27
CA ILE A 54 -2.15 14.80 -10.40
C ILE A 54 -2.98 14.73 -11.69
N MET A 55 -4.26 14.37 -11.57
CA MET A 55 -5.19 14.23 -12.69
C MET A 55 -5.92 15.53 -13.05
N ALA A 56 -5.54 16.67 -12.46
CA ALA A 56 -6.14 17.95 -12.79
C ALA A 56 -5.95 18.26 -14.30
N GLY A 57 -7.04 18.63 -14.98
CA GLY A 57 -7.03 18.93 -16.42
C GLY A 57 -6.92 17.71 -17.35
N SER A 58 -6.93 16.48 -16.83
CA SER A 58 -6.80 15.24 -17.63
C SER A 58 -8.08 14.78 -18.35
N GLY A 59 -9.24 15.35 -18.02
CA GLY A 59 -10.54 14.79 -18.39
C GLY A 59 -11.20 13.93 -17.31
N LEU A 60 -10.51 13.63 -16.19
CA LEU A 60 -11.06 12.77 -15.13
C LEU A 60 -12.30 13.39 -14.46
N LYS A 61 -12.35 14.72 -14.34
CA LYS A 61 -13.48 15.43 -13.74
C LYS A 61 -14.74 15.26 -14.60
N GLU A 62 -14.58 15.32 -15.91
CA GLU A 62 -15.58 15.11 -16.95
C GLU A 62 -16.09 13.66 -16.94
N VAL A 63 -15.20 12.68 -16.76
CA VAL A 63 -15.60 11.28 -16.55
C VAL A 63 -16.49 11.14 -15.31
N PHE A 64 -16.17 11.84 -14.22
CA PHE A 64 -17.01 11.82 -13.02
C PHE A 64 -18.34 12.54 -13.18
N HIS A 65 -18.43 13.59 -14.02
CA HIS A 65 -19.69 14.26 -14.35
C HIS A 65 -20.73 13.33 -15.01
N MET A 66 -20.30 12.24 -15.65
CA MET A 66 -21.21 11.28 -16.28
C MET A 66 -22.04 10.49 -15.26
N VAL A 67 -21.60 10.39 -14.00
CA VAL A 67 -22.21 9.51 -12.98
C VAL A 67 -22.61 10.26 -11.71
N TYR A 68 -21.88 11.33 -11.37
CA TYR A 68 -22.08 12.07 -10.12
C TYR A 68 -22.56 13.50 -10.37
N ALA A 69 -23.36 14.03 -9.45
CA ALA A 69 -23.82 15.42 -9.50
C ALA A 69 -22.66 16.42 -9.31
N LEU A 70 -22.74 17.56 -10.00
CA LEU A 70 -21.74 18.65 -10.04
C LEU A 70 -21.15 18.98 -8.65
N ASN A 71 -22.00 19.20 -7.65
CA ASN A 71 -21.59 19.61 -6.29
C ASN A 71 -20.81 18.53 -5.50
N SER A 72 -20.78 17.28 -5.99
CA SER A 72 -20.04 16.19 -5.35
C SER A 72 -18.65 16.01 -5.92
N ILE A 73 -18.38 16.50 -7.13
CA ILE A 73 -17.18 16.12 -7.89
C ILE A 73 -15.93 16.77 -7.32
N ASP A 74 -15.98 18.04 -6.93
CA ASP A 74 -14.84 18.67 -6.27
C ASP A 74 -14.49 17.96 -4.96
N LYS A 75 -15.51 17.51 -4.22
CA LYS A 75 -15.30 16.72 -2.99
C LYS A 75 -14.74 15.32 -3.28
N ILE A 76 -15.04 14.74 -4.44
CA ILE A 76 -14.48 13.47 -4.91
C ILE A 76 -13.01 13.66 -5.31
N MET A 77 -12.72 14.68 -6.12
CA MET A 77 -11.37 15.00 -6.59
C MET A 77 -10.44 15.36 -5.42
N LEU A 78 -10.95 16.02 -4.37
CA LEU A 78 -10.20 16.32 -3.15
C LEU A 78 -10.10 15.13 -2.18
N GLY A 79 -10.77 13.99 -2.45
CA GLY A 79 -10.82 12.85 -1.54
C GLY A 79 -11.69 13.03 -0.28
N ASN A 80 -12.22 14.23 -0.04
CA ASN A 80 -13.03 14.58 1.13
C ASN A 80 -14.35 13.80 1.21
N ALA A 81 -14.94 13.45 0.07
CA ALA A 81 -16.12 12.57 0.02
C ALA A 81 -15.70 11.09 -0.05
N TYR A 82 -14.95 10.59 0.93
CA TYR A 82 -14.26 9.29 0.94
C TYR A 82 -15.03 8.16 0.22
N SER A 83 -16.22 7.79 0.69
CA SER A 83 -16.96 6.65 0.15
C SER A 83 -17.41 6.87 -1.30
N ARG A 84 -17.62 8.12 -1.72
CA ARG A 84 -17.91 8.46 -3.12
C ARG A 84 -16.63 8.48 -3.95
N ALA A 85 -15.55 9.04 -3.41
CA ALA A 85 -14.26 9.10 -4.09
C ALA A 85 -13.72 7.71 -4.42
N VAL A 86 -13.67 6.79 -3.44
CA VAL A 86 -13.25 5.40 -3.65
C VAL A 86 -14.09 4.74 -4.75
N ARG A 87 -15.41 4.89 -4.70
CA ARG A 87 -16.32 4.31 -5.72
C ARG A 87 -16.11 4.91 -7.10
N ALA A 88 -15.99 6.24 -7.19
CA ALA A 88 -15.77 6.95 -8.46
C ALA A 88 -14.46 6.51 -9.12
N HIS A 89 -13.36 6.46 -8.36
CA HIS A 89 -12.06 6.06 -8.88
C HIS A 89 -12.04 4.59 -9.34
N ILE A 90 -12.62 3.68 -8.54
CA ILE A 90 -12.73 2.26 -8.93
C ILE A 90 -13.58 2.13 -10.20
N LEU A 91 -14.71 2.84 -10.30
CA LEU A 91 -15.59 2.79 -11.47
C LEU A 91 -14.86 3.31 -12.73
N ALA A 92 -14.14 4.42 -12.63
CA ALA A 92 -13.36 4.95 -13.73
C ALA A 92 -12.20 4.01 -14.13
N GLN A 93 -11.54 3.37 -13.16
CA GLN A 93 -10.52 2.35 -13.46
C GLN A 93 -11.15 1.15 -14.19
N THR A 94 -12.33 0.69 -13.76
CA THR A 94 -13.05 -0.41 -14.42
C THR A 94 -13.45 -0.03 -15.84
N ALA A 95 -14.02 1.15 -16.05
CA ALA A 95 -14.36 1.62 -17.40
C ALA A 95 -13.13 1.70 -18.31
N LEU A 96 -12.00 2.21 -17.78
CA LEU A 96 -10.73 2.24 -18.50
C LEU A 96 -10.22 0.82 -18.81
N ALA A 97 -10.33 -0.12 -17.87
CA ALA A 97 -9.96 -1.52 -18.10
C ALA A 97 -10.80 -2.15 -19.23
N THR A 98 -12.12 -1.91 -19.24
CA THR A 98 -13.03 -2.39 -20.30
C THR A 98 -12.61 -1.84 -21.66
N VAL A 99 -12.39 -0.53 -21.76
CA VAL A 99 -11.93 0.11 -23.00
C VAL A 99 -10.59 -0.47 -23.49
N ILE A 100 -9.66 -0.75 -22.57
CA ILE A 100 -8.36 -1.35 -22.94
C ILE A 100 -8.53 -2.80 -23.38
N LEU A 101 -9.41 -3.58 -22.74
CA LEU A 101 -9.73 -4.96 -23.12
C LEU A 101 -10.35 -5.01 -24.52
N ASP A 102 -11.23 -4.07 -24.86
CA ASP A 102 -11.83 -3.97 -26.20
C ASP A 102 -10.80 -3.66 -27.30
N MET A 103 -9.62 -3.11 -26.93
CA MET A 103 -8.51 -2.88 -27.86
C MET A 103 -7.60 -4.10 -28.05
N ILE A 104 -7.87 -5.22 -27.37
CA ILE A 104 -7.08 -6.45 -27.44
C ILE A 104 -7.86 -7.47 -28.25
N ASP A 105 -7.22 -8.03 -29.28
CA ASP A 105 -7.75 -9.19 -30.01
C ASP A 105 -7.62 -10.44 -29.14
N LEU A 106 -8.61 -10.66 -28.27
CA LEU A 106 -8.69 -11.82 -27.39
C LEU A 106 -9.17 -13.05 -28.17
N ALA A 107 -8.56 -14.20 -27.88
CA ALA A 107 -9.09 -15.48 -28.34
C ALA A 107 -10.53 -15.67 -27.83
N PRO A 108 -11.44 -16.29 -28.61
CA PRO A 108 -12.85 -16.41 -28.25
C PRO A 108 -13.08 -17.00 -26.85
N GLN A 109 -12.28 -17.99 -26.44
CA GLN A 109 -12.38 -18.59 -25.11
C GLN A 109 -12.03 -17.62 -23.97
N LEU A 110 -11.06 -16.71 -24.18
CA LEU A 110 -10.66 -15.72 -23.18
C LEU A 110 -11.71 -14.59 -23.11
N ARG A 111 -12.27 -14.21 -24.26
CA ARG A 111 -13.34 -13.21 -24.34
C ARG A 111 -14.60 -13.66 -23.59
N ALA A 112 -15.01 -14.92 -23.77
CA ALA A 112 -16.13 -15.50 -23.04
C ALA A 112 -15.89 -15.51 -21.52
N GLY A 113 -14.69 -15.86 -21.07
CA GLY A 113 -14.34 -15.82 -19.65
C GLY A 113 -14.36 -14.41 -19.05
N VAL A 114 -13.94 -13.39 -19.81
CA VAL A 114 -14.02 -11.98 -19.39
C VAL A 114 -15.48 -11.51 -19.30
N GLU A 115 -16.31 -11.83 -20.30
CA GLU A 115 -17.74 -11.50 -20.30
C GLU A 115 -18.50 -12.17 -19.14
N GLU A 116 -18.16 -13.42 -18.82
CA GLU A 116 -18.70 -14.14 -17.66
C GLU A 116 -18.31 -13.46 -16.34
N ILE A 117 -17.04 -13.06 -16.20
CA ILE A 117 -16.55 -12.34 -15.01
C ILE A 117 -17.22 -10.97 -14.86
N LEU A 118 -17.41 -10.24 -15.96
CA LEU A 118 -18.05 -8.92 -15.96
C LEU A 118 -19.57 -9.00 -15.74
N GLY A 119 -20.21 -10.08 -16.21
CA GLY A 119 -21.64 -10.34 -16.08
C GLY A 119 -22.07 -10.91 -14.71
N ASN A 120 -21.15 -11.52 -13.95
CA ASN A 120 -21.49 -12.12 -12.67
C ASN A 120 -21.55 -11.09 -11.52
N ALA A 121 -22.72 -11.01 -10.87
CA ALA A 121 -22.91 -10.22 -9.65
C ALA A 121 -22.25 -10.87 -8.41
N ASP A 122 -22.00 -12.19 -8.46
CA ASP A 122 -21.38 -12.93 -7.36
C ASP A 122 -19.85 -12.97 -7.51
N ARG A 123 -19.17 -12.05 -6.79
CA ARG A 123 -17.71 -11.92 -6.78
C ARG A 123 -16.96 -13.12 -6.21
N SER A 124 -17.64 -14.03 -5.49
CA SER A 124 -16.99 -15.16 -4.84
C SER A 124 -16.49 -16.22 -5.82
N VAL A 125 -17.18 -16.41 -6.95
CA VAL A 125 -16.86 -17.41 -7.98
C VAL A 125 -15.66 -16.98 -8.83
N VAL A 126 -15.51 -15.68 -9.10
CA VAL A 126 -14.41 -15.13 -9.91
C VAL A 126 -13.05 -15.24 -9.21
N LEU A 127 -13.01 -15.03 -7.89
CA LEU A 127 -11.77 -15.04 -7.10
C LEU A 127 -11.21 -16.45 -6.86
N ALA A 128 -12.00 -17.50 -7.11
CA ALA A 128 -11.59 -18.89 -6.94
C ALA A 128 -10.94 -19.48 -8.20
N ASN A 129 -10.99 -18.79 -9.34
CA ASN A 129 -10.54 -19.32 -10.62
C ASN A 129 -9.06 -18.98 -10.86
N GLU A 130 -8.16 -19.64 -10.13
CA GLU A 130 -6.71 -19.61 -10.33
C GLU A 130 -6.28 -20.48 -11.53
N GLY A 131 -6.99 -20.36 -12.66
CA GLY A 131 -6.69 -21.13 -13.87
C GLY A 131 -5.58 -20.50 -14.71
N GLU A 132 -4.87 -21.34 -15.48
CA GLU A 132 -3.87 -20.95 -16.49
C GLU A 132 -4.39 -19.91 -17.51
N SER A 133 -5.70 -19.88 -17.73
CA SER A 133 -6.37 -18.91 -18.60
C SER A 133 -6.36 -17.48 -18.01
N ALA A 134 -6.52 -17.34 -16.69
CA ALA A 134 -6.57 -16.05 -16.01
C ALA A 134 -5.18 -15.40 -15.92
N THR A 135 -4.13 -16.20 -15.70
CA THR A 135 -2.74 -15.72 -15.73
C THR A 135 -2.36 -15.23 -17.13
N LYS A 136 -2.68 -16.00 -18.17
CA LYS A 136 -2.43 -15.60 -19.56
C LYS A 136 -3.18 -14.33 -19.96
N LEU A 137 -4.45 -14.19 -19.54
CA LEU A 137 -5.21 -12.96 -19.74
C LEU A 137 -4.52 -11.76 -19.08
N MET A 138 -4.07 -11.92 -17.83
CA MET A 138 -3.40 -10.86 -17.09
C MET A 138 -2.08 -10.45 -17.75
N GLU A 139 -1.30 -11.40 -18.26
CA GLU A 139 -0.07 -11.13 -19.01
C GLU A 139 -0.34 -10.30 -20.28
N ILE A 140 -1.35 -10.70 -21.07
CA ILE A 140 -1.76 -9.96 -22.28
C ILE A 140 -2.22 -8.55 -21.90
N PHE A 141 -3.03 -8.41 -20.85
CA PHE A 141 -3.52 -7.13 -20.39
C PHE A 141 -2.39 -6.21 -19.91
N VAL A 142 -1.45 -6.73 -19.10
CA VAL A 142 -0.28 -5.98 -18.63
C VAL A 142 0.61 -5.55 -19.79
N SER A 143 0.85 -6.42 -20.77
CA SER A 143 1.59 -6.08 -21.99
C SER A 143 0.91 -4.93 -22.76
N ARG A 144 -0.42 -4.93 -22.82
CA ARG A 144 -1.18 -3.85 -23.44
C ARG A 144 -1.06 -2.53 -22.68
N LEU A 145 -1.10 -2.56 -21.34
CA LEU A 145 -0.88 -1.36 -20.52
C LEU A 145 0.48 -0.73 -20.80
N GLU A 146 1.54 -1.53 -20.87
CA GLU A 146 2.89 -1.04 -21.16
C GLU A 146 3.01 -0.46 -22.59
N THR A 147 2.37 -1.10 -23.56
CA THR A 147 2.30 -0.54 -24.93
C THR A 147 1.63 0.83 -24.94
N LEU A 148 0.49 0.98 -24.25
CA LEU A 148 -0.26 2.24 -24.19
C LEU A 148 0.50 3.32 -23.40
N LYS A 149 1.20 2.93 -22.33
CA LYS A 149 2.03 3.82 -21.52
C LYS A 149 3.16 4.45 -22.33
N ASN A 150 3.78 3.67 -23.22
CA ASN A 150 4.91 4.12 -24.04
C ASN A 150 4.48 4.80 -25.36
N ARG A 151 3.19 4.78 -25.69
CA ARG A 151 2.65 5.35 -26.94
C ARG A 151 2.55 6.87 -26.92
N SER A 152 2.16 7.49 -25.80
CA SER A 152 1.98 8.94 -25.72
C SER A 152 2.05 9.47 -24.29
N PRO A 153 2.30 10.77 -24.08
CA PRO A 153 2.24 11.41 -22.76
C PRO A 153 0.87 11.22 -22.09
N THR A 154 -0.23 11.34 -22.84
CA THR A 154 -1.58 11.10 -22.34
C THR A 154 -1.80 9.65 -21.92
N GLY A 155 -1.33 8.69 -22.73
CA GLY A 155 -1.37 7.27 -22.38
C GLY A 155 -0.63 7.02 -21.07
N LYS A 156 0.60 7.54 -20.94
CA LYS A 156 1.40 7.45 -19.72
C LYS A 156 0.66 7.98 -18.48
N LEU A 157 -0.01 9.13 -18.59
CA LEU A 157 -0.79 9.71 -17.48
C LEU A 157 -1.97 8.81 -17.06
N TRP A 158 -2.74 8.29 -18.01
CA TRP A 158 -3.88 7.42 -17.71
C TRP A 158 -3.47 6.04 -17.20
N ILE A 159 -2.33 5.50 -17.63
CA ILE A 159 -1.77 4.28 -17.05
C ILE A 159 -1.25 4.55 -15.63
N GLN A 160 -0.60 5.69 -15.37
CA GLN A 160 -0.23 6.11 -14.02
C GLN A 160 -1.46 6.25 -13.11
N TYR A 161 -2.56 6.80 -13.61
CA TYR A 161 -3.85 6.82 -12.91
C TYR A 161 -4.33 5.41 -12.54
N PHE A 162 -4.28 4.48 -13.49
CA PHE A 162 -4.63 3.08 -13.26
C PHE A 162 -3.78 2.45 -12.14
N GLU A 163 -2.47 2.71 -12.14
CA GLU A 163 -1.55 2.27 -11.09
C GLU A 163 -1.93 2.88 -9.73
N MET A 164 -2.21 4.19 -9.67
CA MET A 164 -2.63 4.86 -8.43
C MET A 164 -3.93 4.27 -7.85
N VAL A 165 -4.96 4.03 -8.66
CA VAL A 165 -6.20 3.40 -8.17
C VAL A 165 -5.97 1.95 -7.73
N THR A 166 -5.03 1.24 -8.36
CA THR A 166 -4.60 -0.09 -7.89
C THR A 166 -3.98 -0.03 -6.50
N LEU A 167 -3.17 0.98 -6.20
CA LEU A 167 -2.63 1.20 -4.84
C LEU A 167 -3.74 1.48 -3.82
N VAL A 168 -4.78 2.25 -4.19
CA VAL A 168 -5.97 2.46 -3.33
C VAL A 168 -6.60 1.12 -2.95
N LYS A 169 -6.83 0.24 -3.94
CA LYS A 169 -7.42 -1.09 -3.72
C LYS A 169 -6.54 -1.97 -2.82
N GLN A 170 -5.23 -2.03 -3.09
CA GLN A 170 -4.27 -2.79 -2.28
C GLN A 170 -4.19 -2.27 -0.84
N PHE A 171 -4.31 -0.95 -0.64
CA PHE A 171 -4.31 -0.36 0.70
C PHE A 171 -5.55 -0.80 1.48
N ILE A 172 -6.74 -0.67 0.87
CA ILE A 172 -8.01 -1.12 1.47
C ILE A 172 -7.95 -2.61 1.82
N GLU A 173 -7.42 -3.43 0.91
CA GLU A 173 -7.22 -4.86 1.14
C GLU A 173 -6.32 -5.09 2.35
N SER A 174 -5.15 -4.46 2.40
CA SER A 174 -4.18 -4.61 3.49
C SER A 174 -4.78 -4.27 4.87
N GLU A 175 -5.62 -3.23 4.94
CA GLU A 175 -6.28 -2.83 6.18
C GLU A 175 -7.39 -3.81 6.58
N ARG A 176 -8.15 -4.34 5.60
CA ARG A 176 -9.22 -5.31 5.86
C ARG A 176 -8.72 -6.66 6.34
N ILE A 177 -7.61 -7.14 5.78
CA ILE A 177 -7.03 -8.44 6.13
C ILE A 177 -5.98 -8.34 7.25
N GLY A 178 -5.63 -7.13 7.68
CA GLY A 178 -4.58 -6.90 8.67
C GLY A 178 -3.17 -7.27 8.19
N ASN A 179 -2.91 -7.31 6.88
CA ASN A 179 -1.60 -7.66 6.32
C ASN A 179 -0.65 -6.46 6.38
N TRP A 180 0.15 -6.44 7.44
CA TRP A 180 1.09 -5.35 7.69
C TRP A 180 2.18 -5.21 6.63
N LYS A 181 2.67 -6.32 6.08
CA LYS A 181 3.69 -6.30 5.03
C LYS A 181 3.15 -5.61 3.77
N LEU A 182 1.94 -5.97 3.36
CA LEU A 182 1.26 -5.35 2.22
C LEU A 182 1.01 -3.85 2.48
N HIS A 183 0.52 -3.49 3.67
CA HIS A 183 0.31 -2.10 4.06
C HIS A 183 1.56 -1.24 3.85
N LEU A 184 2.71 -1.69 4.37
CA LEU A 184 3.98 -0.95 4.24
C LEU A 184 4.48 -0.87 2.80
N GLN A 185 4.35 -1.95 2.03
CA GLN A 185 4.72 -1.97 0.62
C GLN A 185 3.86 -1.01 -0.20
N THR A 186 2.55 -1.01 0.04
CA THR A 186 1.61 -0.11 -0.65
C THR A 186 1.90 1.34 -0.30
N ILE A 187 2.11 1.67 0.97
CA ILE A 187 2.47 3.02 1.40
C ILE A 187 3.79 3.49 0.75
N ALA A 188 4.80 2.62 0.69
CA ALA A 188 6.07 2.95 0.04
C ALA A 188 5.89 3.27 -1.46
N LYS A 189 4.95 2.59 -2.14
CA LYS A 189 4.60 2.89 -3.53
C LYS A 189 3.73 4.15 -3.70
N MET A 190 2.97 4.54 -2.68
CA MET A 190 2.18 5.79 -2.68
C MET A 190 3.05 7.04 -2.49
N LEU A 191 4.20 6.91 -1.85
CA LEU A 191 5.10 8.03 -1.49
C LEU A 191 5.50 8.95 -2.65
N PRO A 192 5.95 8.43 -3.81
CA PRO A 192 6.37 9.28 -4.91
C PRO A 192 5.23 10.21 -5.39
N TYR A 193 4.00 9.71 -5.38
CA TYR A 193 2.82 10.50 -5.74
C TYR A 193 2.52 11.59 -4.71
N PHE A 194 2.61 11.27 -3.41
CA PHE A 194 2.47 12.27 -2.36
C PHE A 194 3.51 13.39 -2.51
N HIS A 195 4.76 13.02 -2.77
CA HIS A 195 5.83 13.99 -3.00
C HIS A 195 5.56 14.87 -4.23
N ALA A 196 5.13 14.26 -5.35
CA ALA A 196 4.81 14.99 -6.58
C ALA A 196 3.60 15.94 -6.44
N SER A 197 2.62 15.60 -5.60
CA SER A 197 1.45 16.46 -5.36
C SER A 197 1.68 17.62 -4.39
N GLY A 198 2.87 17.71 -3.80
CA GLY A 198 3.19 18.72 -2.79
C GLY A 198 2.52 18.49 -1.43
N HIS A 199 2.96 19.26 -0.43
CA HIS A 199 2.67 19.12 1.01
C HIS A 199 1.19 19.28 1.44
N PHE A 200 0.23 19.41 0.52
CA PHE A 200 -1.13 19.85 0.85
C PHE A 200 -2.00 18.80 1.56
N HIS A 201 -1.68 17.51 1.47
CA HIS A 201 -2.60 16.47 1.93
C HIS A 201 -2.12 15.61 3.11
N MET A 202 -0.80 15.44 3.34
CA MET A 202 -0.26 14.75 4.53
C MET A 202 1.22 15.12 4.81
N PRO A 203 1.52 16.11 5.66
CA PRO A 203 2.89 16.42 6.08
C PRO A 203 3.60 15.25 6.79
N SER A 204 2.84 14.30 7.37
CA SER A 204 3.39 13.23 8.20
C SER A 204 3.66 11.92 7.48
N VAL A 205 3.26 11.71 6.23
CA VAL A 205 3.50 10.41 5.55
C VAL A 205 5.01 10.13 5.39
N PRO A 206 5.87 11.11 5.01
CA PRO A 206 7.31 10.93 5.05
C PRO A 206 7.83 10.63 6.48
N ILE A 207 7.27 11.24 7.52
CA ILE A 207 7.64 11.01 8.92
C ILE A 207 7.19 9.61 9.41
N TYR A 208 6.00 9.16 9.00
CA TYR A 208 5.45 7.84 9.28
C TYR A 208 6.35 6.75 8.72
N ILE A 209 6.79 6.93 7.47
CA ILE A 209 7.66 5.96 6.79
C ILE A 209 9.09 6.07 7.28
N CYS A 210 9.63 7.29 7.50
CA CYS A 210 10.97 7.45 8.02
C CYS A 210 11.08 6.82 9.43
N LYS A 211 10.07 7.00 10.31
CA LYS A 211 10.05 6.35 11.63
C LYS A 211 9.80 4.83 11.55
N ILE A 212 8.98 4.34 10.62
CA ILE A 212 8.74 2.90 10.44
C ILE A 212 9.94 2.19 9.80
N CYS A 213 10.52 2.74 8.73
CA CYS A 213 11.75 2.25 8.10
C CYS A 213 12.93 2.32 9.05
N TRP A 214 13.06 3.34 9.90
CA TRP A 214 14.09 3.34 10.95
C TRP A 214 13.84 2.22 11.97
N THR A 215 12.62 2.01 12.46
CA THR A 215 12.36 0.86 13.36
C THR A 215 12.59 -0.50 12.69
N TRP A 216 12.24 -0.66 11.41
CA TRP A 216 12.48 -1.90 10.64
C TRP A 216 13.96 -2.11 10.30
N ARG A 217 14.68 -1.05 9.90
CA ARG A 217 16.13 -1.08 9.70
C ARG A 217 16.85 -1.40 11.02
N ILE A 218 16.45 -0.78 12.13
CA ILE A 218 16.98 -1.05 13.47
C ILE A 218 16.64 -2.47 13.93
N GLN A 219 15.44 -3.03 13.64
CA GLN A 219 15.09 -4.41 14.01
C GLN A 219 15.81 -5.46 13.15
N TRP A 220 15.95 -5.21 11.85
CA TRP A 220 16.70 -6.04 10.93
C TRP A 220 18.21 -5.98 11.22
N GLU A 221 18.76 -4.80 11.49
CA GLU A 221 20.14 -4.63 11.96
C GLU A 221 20.34 -5.24 13.34
N LYS A 222 19.39 -5.18 14.28
CA LYS A 222 19.51 -5.86 15.58
C LYS A 222 19.47 -7.38 15.48
N GLN A 223 18.68 -7.96 14.57
CA GLN A 223 18.67 -9.41 14.32
C GLN A 223 19.90 -9.86 13.52
N SER A 224 20.32 -9.08 12.52
CA SER A 224 21.51 -9.32 11.71
C SER A 224 22.81 -9.15 12.52
N MET A 225 22.89 -8.13 13.39
CA MET A 225 24.03 -7.87 14.28
C MET A 225 24.15 -8.89 15.40
N LYS A 226 23.04 -9.44 15.93
CA LYS A 226 23.10 -10.57 16.88
C LYS A 226 23.61 -11.86 16.19
N SER A 227 23.21 -12.10 14.94
CA SER A 227 23.71 -13.18 14.10
C SER A 227 25.19 -13.00 13.71
N LEU A 228 25.61 -11.76 13.45
CA LEU A 228 27.00 -11.39 13.15
C LEU A 228 27.88 -11.42 14.40
N GLN A 229 27.41 -10.98 15.57
CA GLN A 229 28.17 -11.09 16.82
C GLN A 229 28.38 -12.55 17.24
N LEU A 230 27.35 -13.42 17.13
CA LEU A 230 27.54 -14.85 17.39
C LEU A 230 28.57 -15.48 16.43
N LYS A 231 28.55 -15.09 15.15
CA LYS A 231 29.52 -15.58 14.16
C LYS A 231 30.93 -15.02 14.35
N VAL A 232 31.07 -13.76 14.76
CA VAL A 232 32.38 -13.12 14.99
C VAL A 232 33.05 -13.62 16.27
N THR A 233 32.29 -13.92 17.33
CA THR A 233 32.84 -14.57 18.54
C THR A 233 33.28 -16.01 18.26
N LEU A 234 32.61 -16.72 17.35
CA LEU A 234 33.02 -18.06 16.89
C LEU A 234 34.19 -18.04 15.89
N LEU A 235 34.42 -16.94 15.17
CA LEU A 235 35.49 -16.81 14.17
C LEU A 235 36.80 -16.21 14.73
N PHE A 236 36.77 -15.49 15.85
CA PHE A 236 37.95 -14.87 16.47
C PHE A 236 38.20 -15.26 17.94
N GLY A 237 37.44 -16.23 18.47
CA GLY A 237 37.65 -16.80 19.80
C GLY A 237 38.38 -18.15 19.74
N GLY A 238 39.61 -18.17 19.23
CA GLY A 238 40.50 -19.33 19.24
C GLY A 238 41.72 -19.08 20.13
N HIS A 239 41.66 -19.61 21.35
CA HIS A 239 42.72 -19.84 22.33
C HIS A 239 44.18 -19.44 22.02
N SER A 240 44.78 -18.71 22.96
CA SER A 240 46.15 -19.01 23.39
C SER A 240 46.21 -19.20 24.91
N SER A 241 46.92 -20.25 25.25
CA SER A 241 47.03 -20.99 26.51
C SER A 241 48.16 -20.50 27.41
N SER A 242 48.02 -20.66 28.73
CA SER A 242 48.98 -21.32 29.67
C SER A 242 48.93 -20.72 31.08
N GLY A 243 48.93 -21.59 32.10
CA GLY A 243 49.12 -21.20 33.51
C GLY A 243 48.26 -21.99 34.50
N LEU A 244 48.57 -23.27 34.71
CA LEU A 244 48.25 -23.97 35.97
C LEU A 244 48.90 -23.21 37.14
N VAL A 245 48.22 -23.10 38.29
CA VAL A 245 48.64 -23.58 39.65
C VAL A 245 47.70 -23.01 40.74
N HIS A 246 46.95 -23.93 41.39
CA HIS A 246 46.53 -24.05 42.81
C HIS A 246 45.94 -22.89 43.68
N GLY A 247 44.96 -23.30 44.50
CA GLY A 247 44.64 -22.76 45.84
C GLY A 247 43.23 -22.14 45.92
N VAL A 248 42.17 -22.86 46.32
CA VAL A 248 41.74 -23.19 47.70
C VAL A 248 41.55 -21.94 48.57
N ILE A 249 40.28 -21.76 48.98
CA ILE A 249 39.62 -20.73 49.81
C ILE A 249 39.23 -19.45 49.09
#